data_AF-A0A3M1ZQ22-F1
#
_entry.id   AF-A0A3M1ZQ22-F1
#
_cell.length_a   1.000
_cell.length_b   1.000
_cell.length_c   1.000
_cell.angle_alpha   90.00
_cell.angle_beta   90.00
_cell.angle_gamma   90.00
#
_symmetry.space_group_name_H-M   'P 1'
#
loop_
_entity.id
_entity.type
_entity.pdbx_description
1 polymer ?
#
loop_
_entity_poly.entity_id
_entity_poly.type
_entity_poly.pdbx_seq_one_letter_code
_entity_poly.pdbx_strand_id
1 'polypeptide(L)' 'MREVVIVNAVRTPIGRHGGALSQVRPDDMAALVIKEVVARSGIDPNEIEEVYFGCANQAGEDNRNVARMATLLAGLPVSV' A
#
# COMPACT_ATOMS: atom_id res chain seq x y z
N MET A 1 27.21 0.68 9.58
CA MET A 1 25.80 0.23 9.59
C MET A 1 24.96 1.45 9.24
N ARG A 2 23.98 1.34 8.32
CA ARG A 2 23.13 2.47 7.94
C ARG A 2 22.00 2.58 8.96
N GLU A 3 21.75 3.76 9.49
CA GLU A 3 20.61 3.97 10.39
C GLU A 3 19.30 3.91 9.61
N VAL A 4 18.29 3.27 10.19
CA VAL A 4 16.95 3.12 9.60
C VAL A 4 15.99 3.99 10.40
N VAL A 5 15.25 4.84 9.70
CA VAL A 5 14.31 5.80 10.30
C VAL A 5 12.95 5.71 9.61
N ILE A 6 11.88 6.05 10.35
CA ILE A 6 10.53 6.19 9.78
C ILE A 6 10.37 7.64 9.32
N VAL A 7 10.18 7.84 8.02
CA VAL A 7 10.03 9.17 7.42
C VAL A 7 8.58 9.65 7.44
N ASN A 8 7.62 8.75 7.23
CA ASN A 8 6.20 9.08 7.24
C ASN A 8 5.33 7.86 7.56
N ALA A 9 4.09 8.10 8.00
CA ALA A 9 3.11 7.05 8.29
C ALA A 9 1.67 7.57 8.12
N VAL A 10 0.83 6.79 7.45
CA VAL A 10 -0.60 7.06 7.27
C VAL A 10 -1.40 5.77 7.35
N ARG A 11 -2.72 5.89 7.49
CA ARG A 11 -3.64 4.74 7.50
C ARG A 11 -5.03 5.14 7.02
N THR A 12 -5.79 4.16 6.58
CA THR A 12 -7.25 4.30 6.41
C THR A 12 -7.96 4.35 7.78
N PRO A 13 -9.23 4.79 7.79
CA PRO A 13 -10.16 4.43 8.85
C PRO A 13 -10.37 2.91 8.92
N ILE A 14 -10.74 2.39 10.09
CA ILE A 14 -11.06 0.97 10.25
C ILE A 14 -12.58 0.79 10.08
N GLY A 15 -12.98 -0.05 9.12
CA GLY A 15 -14.38 -0.38 8.87
C GLY A 15 -14.88 -1.50 9.79
N ARG A 16 -16.19 -1.51 10.06
CA ARG A 16 -16.87 -2.68 10.66
C ARG A 16 -17.11 -3.73 9.57
N HIS A 17 -17.21 -5.00 9.96
CA HIS A 17 -17.62 -6.08 9.05
C HIS A 17 -18.99 -5.74 8.42
N GLY A 18 -19.09 -5.86 7.09
CA GLY A 18 -20.28 -5.43 6.33
C GLY A 18 -20.55 -3.92 6.34
N GLY A 19 -19.61 -3.10 6.81
CA GLY A 19 -19.77 -1.66 6.98
C GLY A 19 -19.34 -0.83 5.77
N ALA A 20 -19.03 0.45 6.02
CA ALA A 20 -18.78 1.46 5.00
C ALA A 20 -17.63 1.15 4.02
N LEU A 21 -16.67 0.30 4.42
CA LEU A 21 -15.53 -0.08 3.58
C LEU A 21 -15.70 -1.46 2.91
N SER A 22 -16.83 -2.13 3.11
CA SER A 22 -17.04 -3.52 2.64
C SER A 22 -17.04 -3.68 1.12
N GLN A 23 -17.28 -2.59 0.38
CA GLN A 23 -17.30 -2.59 -1.09
C GLN A 23 -15.97 -2.14 -1.69
N VAL A 24 -14.97 -1.81 -0.87
CA VAL A 24 -13.66 -1.37 -1.36
C VAL A 24 -12.79 -2.61 -1.57
N ARG A 25 -12.28 -2.78 -2.79
CA ARG A 25 -11.35 -3.87 -3.09
C ARG A 25 -10.08 -3.73 -2.24
N PRO A 26 -9.53 -4.80 -1.65
CA PRO A 26 -8.41 -4.69 -0.71
C PRO A 26 -7.13 -4.05 -1.30
N ASP A 27 -6.80 -4.37 -2.54
CA ASP A 27 -5.65 -3.79 -3.26
C ASP A 27 -5.87 -2.32 -3.64
N ASP A 28 -7.10 -1.90 -3.96
CA ASP A 28 -7.44 -0.48 -4.13
C ASP A 28 -7.28 0.29 -2.80
N MET A 29 -7.66 -0.33 -1.67
CA MET A 29 -7.44 0.26 -0.35
C MET A 29 -5.95 0.35 0.00
N ALA A 30 -5.16 -0.68 -0.33
CA ALA A 30 -3.71 -0.66 -0.14
C ALA A 30 -3.04 0.39 -1.04
N ALA A 31 -3.46 0.50 -2.31
CA ALA A 31 -2.96 1.48 -3.27
C ALA A 31 -3.20 2.92 -2.79
N LEU A 32 -4.36 3.19 -2.20
CA LEU A 32 -4.68 4.48 -1.58
C LEU A 32 -3.65 4.85 -0.50
N VAL A 33 -3.31 3.92 0.38
CA VAL A 33 -2.35 4.15 1.48
C VAL A 33 -0.93 4.35 0.94
N ILE A 34 -0.50 3.54 -0.03
CA ILE A 34 0.82 3.65 -0.67
C ILE A 34 0.95 5.02 -1.35
N LYS A 35 -0.04 5.40 -2.16
CA LYS A 35 -0.04 6.69 -2.85
C LYS A 35 0.03 7.86 -1.87
N GLU A 36 -0.74 7.79 -0.78
CA GLU A 36 -0.78 8.86 0.22
C GLU A 36 0.52 8.98 1.02
N VAL A 37 1.14 7.86 1.44
CA VAL A 37 2.40 7.93 2.21
C VAL A 37 3.55 8.49 1.38
N VAL A 38 3.61 8.13 0.09
CA VAL A 38 4.62 8.66 -0.85
C VAL A 38 4.36 10.14 -1.14
N ALA A 39 3.11 10.53 -1.35
CA ALA A 39 2.77 11.94 -1.56
C ALA A 39 3.14 12.81 -0.35
N ARG A 40 2.90 12.32 0.89
CA ARG A 40 3.24 13.06 2.11
C ARG A 40 4.71 13.02 2.48
N SER A 41 5.44 11.98 2.07
CA SER A 41 6.90 11.90 2.32
C SER A 41 7.68 12.86 1.42
N GLY A 42 7.15 13.19 0.23
CA GLY A 42 7.83 14.02 -0.75
C GLY A 42 9.04 13.34 -1.40
N ILE A 43 9.19 12.03 -1.22
CA ILE A 43 10.25 11.21 -1.83
C ILE A 43 9.92 11.02 -3.32
N ASP A 44 10.93 11.05 -4.18
CA ASP A 44 10.77 10.68 -5.58
C ASP A 44 10.36 9.19 -5.67
N PRO A 45 9.22 8.85 -6.29
CA PRO A 45 8.81 7.47 -6.49
C PRO A 45 9.87 6.55 -7.13
N ASN A 46 10.83 7.09 -7.88
CA ASN A 46 11.92 6.34 -8.49
C ASN A 46 13.03 5.93 -7.50
N GLU A 47 13.07 6.53 -6.31
CA GLU A 47 14.01 6.15 -5.24
C GLU A 47 13.48 5.01 -4.37
N ILE A 48 12.21 4.60 -4.55
CA ILE A 48 11.63 3.49 -3.81
C ILE A 48 12.15 2.18 -4.42
N GLU A 49 12.80 1.36 -3.60
CA GLU A 49 13.37 0.09 -4.05
C GLU A 49 12.38 -1.07 -3.95
N GLU A 50 11.59 -1.12 -2.87
CA GLU A 50 10.75 -2.27 -2.53
C GLU A 50 9.48 -1.82 -1.79
N VAL A 51 8.39 -2.57 -1.96
CA VAL A 51 7.15 -2.41 -1.17
C VAL A 51 6.79 -3.72 -0.48
N TYR A 52 6.86 -3.70 0.85
CA TYR A 52 6.41 -4.81 1.69
C TYR A 52 5.02 -4.54 2.25
N PHE A 53 4.07 -5.46 2.02
CA PHE A 53 2.69 -5.32 2.50
C PHE A 53 2.22 -6.61 3.18
N GLY A 54 1.89 -6.52 4.47
CA GLY A 54 1.38 -7.65 5.25
C GLY A 54 -0.08 -7.94 4.91
N CYS A 55 -0.39 -9.19 4.55
CA CYS A 55 -1.75 -9.65 4.28
C CYS A 55 -1.92 -11.08 4.80
N ALA A 56 -2.94 -11.32 5.63
CA ALA A 56 -3.11 -12.60 6.31
C ALA A 56 -3.87 -13.65 5.47
N ASN A 57 -4.91 -13.24 4.73
CA ASN A 57 -5.78 -14.17 4.01
C ASN A 57 -5.19 -14.58 2.66
N GLN A 58 -4.77 -13.61 1.83
CA GLN A 58 -4.12 -13.84 0.53
C GLN A 58 -4.88 -14.81 -0.41
N ALA A 59 -6.20 -14.67 -0.47
CA ALA A 59 -7.09 -15.51 -1.27
C ALA A 59 -8.25 -14.68 -1.84
N GLY A 60 -8.61 -14.91 -3.09
CA GLY A 60 -9.60 -14.06 -3.76
C GLY A 60 -8.99 -12.70 -4.12
N GLU A 61 -9.61 -11.59 -3.76
CA GLU A 61 -9.18 -10.27 -4.26
C GLU A 61 -7.80 -9.81 -3.73
N ASP A 62 -7.33 -10.35 -2.61
CA ASP A 62 -6.02 -10.04 -2.02
C ASP A 62 -4.93 -11.10 -2.37
N ASN A 63 -5.12 -11.88 -3.45
CA ASN A 63 -4.21 -12.95 -3.88
C ASN A 63 -3.03 -12.45 -4.77
N ARG A 64 -2.11 -13.37 -5.10
CA ARG A 64 -1.01 -13.19 -6.10
C ARG A 64 -0.17 -11.92 -5.88
N ASN A 65 0.30 -11.75 -4.64
CA ASN A 65 1.11 -10.61 -4.23
C ASN A 65 0.33 -9.28 -4.29
N VAL A 66 -0.55 -9.08 -3.30
CA VAL A 66 -1.32 -7.85 -3.13
C VAL A 66 -0.43 -6.60 -3.03
N ALA A 67 0.81 -6.73 -2.52
CA ALA A 67 1.76 -5.62 -2.48
C ALA A 67 2.07 -5.13 -3.90
N ARG A 68 2.40 -6.05 -4.82
CA ARG A 68 2.68 -5.70 -6.22
C ARG A 68 1.47 -5.09 -6.92
N MET A 69 0.29 -5.67 -6.73
CA MET A 69 -0.94 -5.15 -7.35
C MET A 69 -1.25 -3.73 -6.85
N ALA A 70 -1.16 -3.51 -5.53
CA ALA A 70 -1.38 -2.20 -4.92
C ALA A 70 -0.33 -1.16 -5.34
N THR A 71 0.94 -1.53 -5.46
CA THR A 71 2.03 -0.67 -5.95
C THR A 71 1.75 -0.16 -7.37
N LEU A 72 1.33 -1.05 -8.28
CA LEU A 72 0.98 -0.68 -9.65
C LEU A 72 -0.26 0.23 -9.70
N LEU A 73 -1.29 -0.09 -8.91
CA LEU A 73 -2.51 0.72 -8.80
C LEU A 73 -2.24 2.11 -8.17
N ALA A 74 -1.25 2.21 -7.28
CA ALA A 74 -0.81 3.47 -6.69
C ALA A 74 -0.06 4.37 -7.70
N GLY A 75 0.33 3.82 -8.86
CA GLY A 75 1.06 4.53 -9.91
C GLY A 75 2.56 4.63 -9.66
N LEU A 76 3.11 3.77 -8.79
CA LEU A 76 4.57 3.69 -8.61
C LEU A 76 5.24 3.04 -9.83
N PRO A 77 6.54 3.31 -10.08
CA PRO A 77 7.26 2.71 -11.20
C PRO A 77 7.23 1.19 -11.19
N VAL A 78 7.21 0.58 -12.37
CA VAL A 78 7.22 -0.90 -12.51
C VAL A 78 8.52 -1.54 -12.03
N SER A 79 9.58 -0.73 -11.85
CA SER A 79 10.87 -1.17 -11.32
C SER A 79 10.90 -1.38 -9.82
N VAL A 80 9.91 -0.83 -9.10
CA VAL A 80 9.66 -1.10 -7.68
C VAL A 80 9.11 -2.51 -7.50
#